data_AF-A0A3S2WVY4-F1
#
_entry.id   AF-A0A3S2WVY4-F1
#
_cell.length_a   1.000
_cell.length_b   1.000
_cell.length_c   1.000
_cell.angle_alpha   90.00
_cell.angle_beta   90.00
_cell.angle_gamma   90.00
#
_symmetry.space_group_name_H-M   'P 1'
#
loop_
_entity.id
_entity.type
_entity.pdbx_description
1 polymer ?
#
loop_
_entity_poly.entity_id
_entity_poly.type
_entity_poly.pdbx_seq_one_letter_code
_entity_poly.pdbx_strand_id
1 'polypeptide(L)'
;MKHQAMAKRDETLTATRIGDLLPKGIAIFCWCNRCGHNAVVDSHQLAASLGPALPVPDIGVHMRCSGCGSKDVATRPDWPSLGQVARHS
;
A
#
# COMPACT_ATOMS: atom_id res chain seq x y z
N MET A 1 -15.31 -0.73 24.09
CA MET A 1 -15.79 -1.96 23.42
C MET A 1 -15.76 -1.92 21.88
N LYS A 2 -15.79 -0.75 21.20
CA LYS A 2 -15.76 -0.68 19.72
C LYS A 2 -14.40 -0.98 19.06
N HIS A 3 -13.29 -0.78 19.77
CA HIS A 3 -11.93 -0.95 19.21
C HIS A 3 -11.54 -2.42 18.98
N GLN A 4 -11.91 -3.32 19.89
CA GLN A 4 -11.58 -4.74 19.78
C GLN A 4 -12.37 -5.45 18.66
N ALA A 5 -13.59 -4.98 18.34
CA ALA A 5 -14.41 -5.54 17.27
C ALA A 5 -13.95 -5.11 15.86
N MET A 6 -13.26 -3.98 15.74
CA MET A 6 -12.66 -3.53 14.46
C MET A 6 -11.35 -4.25 14.18
N ALA A 7 -10.48 -4.41 15.18
CA ALA A 7 -9.23 -5.17 15.05
C ALA A 7 -9.45 -6.64 14.63
N LYS A 8 -10.51 -7.27 15.16
CA LYS A 8 -10.87 -8.66 14.86
C LYS A 8 -11.53 -8.86 13.47
N ARG A 9 -12.03 -7.80 12.85
CA ARG A 9 -12.54 -7.80 11.47
C ARG A 9 -11.41 -7.61 10.45
N ASP A 10 -10.41 -6.81 10.81
CA ASP A 10 -9.17 -6.66 10.05
C ASP A 10 -8.38 -7.98 9.96
N GLU A 11 -8.33 -8.77 11.04
CA GLU A 11 -7.66 -10.08 11.06
C GLU A 11 -8.20 -11.09 10.04
N THR A 12 -9.49 -11.01 9.68
CA THR A 12 -10.12 -11.93 8.71
C THR A 12 -9.94 -11.47 7.26
N LEU A 13 -9.61 -10.19 7.03
CA LEU A 13 -9.21 -9.67 5.72
C LEU A 13 -7.70 -9.81 5.60
N THR A 14 -7.22 -10.91 5.05
CA THR A 14 -5.79 -11.11 4.81
C THR A 14 -5.28 -10.00 3.88
N ALA A 15 -4.59 -9.01 4.45
CA ALA A 15 -3.97 -7.95 3.69
C ALA A 15 -3.06 -8.55 2.62
N THR A 16 -3.22 -8.10 1.37
CA THR A 16 -2.39 -8.54 0.24
C THR A 16 -0.93 -8.32 0.59
N ARG A 17 -0.10 -9.36 0.44
CA ARG A 17 1.34 -9.32 0.67
C ARG A 17 2.07 -8.95 -0.62
N ILE A 18 3.31 -8.46 -0.51
CA ILE A 18 4.13 -8.14 -1.69
C ILE A 18 4.22 -9.35 -2.63
N GLY A 19 4.42 -10.55 -2.07
CA GLY A 19 4.51 -11.80 -2.82
C GLY A 19 3.30 -12.12 -3.70
N ASP A 20 2.10 -11.69 -3.28
CA ASP A 20 0.86 -11.93 -4.05
C ASP A 20 0.79 -11.07 -5.33
N LEU A 21 1.56 -9.98 -5.37
CA LEU A 21 1.60 -9.03 -6.48
C LEU A 21 2.62 -9.42 -7.55
N LEU A 22 3.70 -10.12 -7.19
CA LEU A 22 4.81 -10.45 -8.09
C LEU A 22 4.35 -11.21 -9.34
N PRO A 23 3.56 -12.31 -9.25
CA PRO A 23 3.14 -13.04 -10.44
C PRO A 23 2.23 -12.24 -11.37
N LYS A 24 1.64 -11.15 -10.86
CA LYS A 24 0.73 -10.27 -11.60
C LYS A 24 1.43 -9.04 -12.18
N GLY A 25 2.72 -8.83 -11.87
CA GLY A 25 3.46 -7.62 -12.26
C GLY A 25 2.84 -6.33 -11.69
N ILE A 26 2.20 -6.41 -10.52
CA ILE A 26 1.50 -5.26 -9.93
C ILE A 26 2.45 -4.48 -9.03
N ALA A 27 2.57 -3.19 -9.30
CA ALA A 27 3.40 -2.27 -8.53
C ALA A 27 2.67 -1.80 -7.26
N ILE A 28 3.35 -0.96 -6.47
CA ILE A 28 2.83 -0.43 -5.20
C ILE A 28 2.75 1.09 -5.29
N PHE A 29 1.55 1.62 -5.15
CA PHE A 29 1.30 3.05 -5.09
C PHE A 29 1.53 3.56 -3.67
N CYS A 30 2.36 4.59 -3.55
CA CYS A 30 2.76 5.22 -2.30
C CYS A 30 2.26 6.67 -2.27
N TRP A 31 1.62 7.08 -1.18
CA TRP A 31 1.07 8.43 -1.01
C TRP A 31 1.50 9.03 0.33
N CYS A 32 2.11 10.21 0.30
CA CYS A 32 2.42 10.94 1.52
C CYS A 32 1.20 11.72 2.02
N ASN A 33 0.69 11.36 3.19
CA ASN A 33 -0.45 12.03 3.81
C ASN A 33 -0.16 13.47 4.25
N ARG A 34 1.12 13.89 4.25
CA ARG A 34 1.52 15.25 4.67
C ARG A 34 1.58 16.26 3.55
N CYS A 35 2.03 15.85 2.37
CA CYS A 35 2.30 16.79 1.26
C CYS A 35 1.66 16.36 -0.07
N GLY A 36 1.00 15.21 -0.14
CA GLY A 36 0.37 14.70 -1.36
C GLY A 36 1.35 14.15 -2.40
N HIS A 37 2.66 14.23 -2.15
CA HIS A 37 3.66 13.59 -3.01
C HIS A 37 3.40 12.08 -3.08
N ASN A 38 3.42 11.54 -4.30
CA ASN A 38 3.14 10.14 -4.55
C ASN A 38 4.11 9.57 -5.58
N ALA A 39 4.32 8.26 -5.49
CA ALA A 39 5.18 7.51 -6.39
C ALA A 39 4.66 6.07 -6.53
N VAL A 40 4.96 5.46 -7.67
CA VAL A 40 4.73 4.03 -7.89
C VAL A 40 6.08 3.32 -7.79
N VAL A 41 6.16 2.28 -6.98
CA VAL A 41 7.39 1.52 -6.71
C VAL A 41 7.19 0.08 -7.16
N ASP A 42 8.21 -0.48 -7.83
CA ASP A 42 8.21 -1.85 -8.29
C ASP A 42 8.14 -2.86 -7.13
N SER A 43 7.27 -3.86 -7.26
CA SER A 43 7.04 -4.86 -6.21
C SER A 43 8.19 -5.87 -6.11
N HIS A 44 8.91 -6.17 -7.18
CA HIS A 44 10.10 -7.04 -7.11
C HIS A 44 11.22 -6.38 -6.31
N GLN A 45 11.48 -5.08 -6.54
CA GLN A 45 12.47 -4.32 -5.78
C GLN A 45 12.12 -4.27 -4.29
N LEU A 46 10.84 -4.05 -3.95
CA LEU A 46 10.37 -4.05 -2.56
C LEU A 46 10.45 -5.44 -1.93
N ALA A 47 10.10 -6.50 -2.66
CA ALA A 47 10.23 -7.87 -2.18
C ALA A 47 11.69 -8.24 -1.88
N ALA A 48 12.62 -7.83 -2.74
CA ALA A 48 14.05 -8.06 -2.53
C ALA A 48 14.59 -7.33 -1.29
N SER A 49 14.01 -6.18 -0.94
CA SER A 49 14.49 -5.35 0.17
C SER A 49 13.80 -5.65 1.51
N LEU A 50 12.50 -5.96 1.50
CA LEU A 50 11.65 -6.08 2.69
C LEU A 50 11.11 -7.50 2.91
N GLY A 51 11.29 -8.39 1.94
CA GLY A 51 10.75 -9.75 1.96
C GLY A 51 9.33 -9.84 1.39
N PRO A 52 8.99 -10.93 0.69
CA PRO A 52 7.69 -11.07 -0.01
C PRO A 52 6.51 -11.25 0.95
N ALA A 53 6.75 -11.63 2.21
CA ALA A 53 5.71 -11.87 3.19
C ALA A 53 5.11 -10.58 3.79
N LEU A 54 5.74 -9.42 3.57
CA LEU A 54 5.28 -8.16 4.15
C LEU A 54 3.92 -7.76 3.56
N PRO A 55 2.90 -7.43 4.39
CA PRO A 55 1.64 -6.86 3.92
C PRO A 55 1.87 -5.51 3.25
N VAL A 56 1.16 -5.26 2.15
CA VAL A 56 1.32 -4.02 1.38
C VAL A 56 1.09 -2.76 2.23
N PRO A 57 0.04 -2.65 3.07
CA PRO A 57 -0.18 -1.47 3.91
C PRO A 57 0.96 -1.17 4.89
N ASP A 58 1.72 -2.20 5.30
CA ASP A 58 2.79 -2.07 6.29
C ASP A 58 4.10 -1.54 5.68
N ILE A 59 4.22 -1.53 4.34
CA ILE A 59 5.41 -1.04 3.64
C ILE A 59 5.71 0.42 3.98
N GLY A 60 4.67 1.22 4.19
CA GLY A 60 4.78 2.64 4.54
C GLY A 60 5.66 2.91 5.77
N VAL A 61 5.72 1.97 6.73
CA VAL A 61 6.55 2.07 7.94
C VAL A 61 8.05 2.13 7.60
N HIS A 62 8.45 1.57 6.47
CA HIS A 62 9.83 1.55 5.98
C HIS A 62 10.16 2.72 5.05
N MET A 63 9.21 3.62 4.79
CA MET A 63 9.36 4.68 3.80
C MET A 63 9.57 6.05 4.43
N ARG A 64 10.19 6.93 3.64
CA ARG A 64 10.29 8.36 3.92
C ARG A 64 9.96 9.12 2.63
N CYS A 65 9.05 10.08 2.71
CA CYS A 65 8.71 10.92 1.57
C CYS A 65 9.93 11.73 1.11
N SER A 66 10.31 11.63 -0.16
CA SER A 66 11.41 12.43 -0.72
C SER A 66 11.08 13.91 -0.87
N GLY A 67 9.80 14.28 -0.93
CA GLY A 67 9.37 15.68 -1.02
C GLY A 67 9.43 16.44 0.32
N CYS A 68 9.07 15.80 1.43
CA CYS A 68 8.97 16.48 2.74
C CYS A 68 9.67 15.78 3.92
N GLY A 69 10.26 14.61 3.71
CA GLY A 69 10.95 13.85 4.76
C GLY A 69 10.05 13.15 5.79
N SER A 70 8.73 13.27 5.70
CA SER A 70 7.80 12.59 6.62
C SER A 70 7.81 11.06 6.43
N LYS A 71 7.52 10.33 7.52
CA LYS A 71 7.28 8.87 7.53
C LYS A 71 5.79 8.49 7.41
N ASP A 72 4.92 9.47 7.31
CA ASP A 72 3.47 9.27 7.16
C ASP A 72 3.13 8.99 5.69
N VAL A 73 3.41 7.75 5.27
CA VAL A 73 3.25 7.24 3.90
C VAL A 73 2.25 6.10 3.90
N ALA A 74 1.12 6.29 3.21
CA ALA A 74 0.17 5.24 2.93
C ALA A 74 0.61 4.44 1.68
N THR A 75 0.34 3.14 1.68
CA THR A 75 0.71 2.23 0.59
C THR A 75 -0.46 1.32 0.23
N ARG A 76 -0.60 1.05 -1.07
CA ARG A 76 -1.62 0.13 -1.61
C ARG A 76 -1.10 -0.51 -2.90
N PRO A 77 -1.64 -1.66 -3.32
CA PRO A 77 -1.36 -2.16 -4.66
C PRO A 77 -1.83 -1.13 -5.70
N ASP A 78 -1.03 -0.97 -6.75
CA ASP A 78 -1.39 -0.13 -7.90
C ASP A 78 -2.24 -0.94 -8.88
N TRP A 79 -3.44 -1.31 -8.44
CA TRP A 79 -4.38 -2.04 -9.27
C TRP A 79 -4.66 -1.25 -10.56
N PRO A 80 -4.61 -1.90 -11.73
CA PRO A 80 -4.95 -1.22 -12.97
C PRO A 80 -6.37 -0.66 -12.86
N SER A 81 -6.50 0.63 -13.17
CA SER A 81 -7.78 1.32 -13.22
C SER A 81 -8.72 0.59 -14.18
N LEU A 82 -9.95 0.30 -13.73
CA LEU A 82 -11.04 -0.16 -14.61
C LEU A 82 -11.66 0.99 -15.43
N GLY A 83 -11.06 2.19 -15.41
CA GLY A 83 -11.66 3.42 -15.91
C GLY A 83 -12.44 4.16 -14.82
N GLN A 84 -13.26 5.12 -15.24
CA GLN A 84 -14.05 5.92 -14.32
C GLN A 84 -15.19 5.09 -13.70
N VAL A 85 -15.05 4.70 -12.43
CA VAL A 85 -16.02 3.83 -11.72
C VAL A 85 -17.25 4.60 -11.21
N ALA A 86 -17.14 5.92 -11.04
CA ALA A 86 -18.27 6.77 -10.68
C ALA A 86 -18.17 8.16 -11.34
N ARG A 87 -19.28 8.61 -11.95
CA ARG A 87 -19.55 10.02 -12.26
C ARG A 87 -20.62 10.50 -11.30
N HIS A 88 -20.30 11.50 -10.49
CA HIS A 88 -21.30 12.33 -9.85
C HIS A 88 -21.47 13.57 -10.72
N SER A 89 -22.66 13.74 -11.26
CA SER A 89 -23.14 14.96 -11.90
C SER A 89 -23.61 15.96 -10.85
#